data_AF-A0AA96IYK6-F1
#
_entry.id   AF-A0AA96IYK6-F1
#
_cell.length_a   1.000
_cell.length_b   1.000
_cell.length_c   1.000
_cell.angle_alpha   90.00
_cell.angle_beta   90.00
_cell.angle_gamma   90.00
#
_symmetry.space_group_name_H-M   'P 1'
#
loop_
_entity.id
_entity.type
_entity.pdbx_description
1 polymer ?
#
loop_
_entity_poly.entity_id
_entity_poly.type
_entity_poly.pdbx_seq_one_letter_code
_entity_poly.pdbx_strand_id
1 'polypeptide(L)'
;MTKRFRGHVWMALFAGLSWMSATPAQSAPEVTRIEIDSRWGGLNPDSPFCTQLAIEKDGAGYRLSGNQSQGRGERHVKAVIPERTVSADQVARLAAALRAPVRTALDPELLRPAAAQLQRHLDGLLPDIAPPSSPVAAKVRAWRETFREPSALAAAATRGIVRHWHTDDYPGIRIRATFADGSKQEWSSRSQSYLMLPWKNADDEPTYAVELPLAVGAMLPEESTNKERLEDKHLRDDEWADLLDGGLAADIGRFRTEARMPDAFAALSKHFDVDEMDPVDWQGPQLDVDMRLPDSPKNLTLSARLDIRGKALAHPADANRMAQQLTLAQSSPALLSRMNDHPNVPFRISHRGWSRLNRATAAQFQTQMASLGKLPELKRDPSLLRDAVMVEEGDVPVYWIVLADRRAVRWKEYASKDEPGTRCEGIPMGEDAHTYGKTDICYGTVFDADGKVQ
;
A
#
# COMPACT_ATOMS: atom_id res chain seq x y z
N MET A 1 -36.72 -19.40 -85.98
CA MET A 1 -36.76 -17.97 -85.60
C MET A 1 -35.82 -17.78 -84.42
N THR A 2 -34.57 -17.35 -84.65
CA THR A 2 -34.06 -15.97 -84.41
C THR A 2 -34.28 -15.51 -82.96
N LYS A 3 -33.30 -15.20 -82.10
CA LYS A 3 -32.02 -14.49 -82.28
C LYS A 3 -31.11 -14.74 -81.05
N ARG A 4 -29.79 -14.64 -81.27
CA ARG A 4 -28.73 -14.44 -80.27
C ARG A 4 -28.96 -13.14 -79.48
N PHE A 5 -28.56 -13.12 -78.20
CA PHE A 5 -27.93 -11.94 -77.59
C PHE A 5 -26.83 -12.34 -76.62
N ARG A 6 -25.62 -11.83 -76.89
CA ARG A 6 -24.42 -11.90 -76.04
C ARG A 6 -24.52 -10.78 -75.00
N GLY A 7 -24.24 -11.08 -73.74
CA GLY A 7 -23.98 -10.10 -72.69
C GLY A 7 -22.58 -10.32 -72.13
N HIS A 8 -21.67 -9.38 -72.40
CA HIS A 8 -20.33 -9.34 -71.85
C HIS A 8 -20.38 -8.85 -70.39
N VAL A 9 -19.89 -9.66 -69.45
CA VAL A 9 -19.60 -9.21 -68.08
C VAL A 9 -18.11 -8.89 -68.02
N TRP A 10 -17.80 -7.60 -67.86
CA TRP A 10 -16.46 -7.10 -67.55
C TRP A 10 -16.18 -7.34 -66.06
N MET A 11 -15.16 -8.14 -65.73
CA MET A 11 -14.55 -8.17 -64.40
C MET A 11 -13.54 -7.02 -64.31
N ALA A 12 -13.82 -6.03 -63.48
CA ALA A 12 -12.84 -5.04 -63.04
C ALA A 12 -12.08 -5.60 -61.83
N LEU A 13 -10.81 -5.97 -62.03
CA LEU A 13 -9.85 -6.20 -60.94
C LEU A 13 -9.48 -4.84 -60.34
N PHE A 14 -9.95 -4.54 -59.12
CA PHE A 14 -9.39 -3.46 -58.30
C PHE A 14 -8.17 -4.01 -57.54
N ALA A 15 -6.98 -3.72 -58.07
CA ALA A 15 -5.73 -3.84 -57.34
C ALA A 15 -5.62 -2.67 -56.35
N GLY A 16 -6.17 -2.84 -55.15
CA GLY A 16 -5.96 -1.93 -54.04
C GLY A 16 -4.55 -2.12 -53.47
N LEU A 17 -3.56 -1.38 -54.01
CA LEU A 17 -2.27 -1.20 -53.36
C LEU A 17 -2.50 -0.34 -52.10
N SER A 18 -2.68 -0.98 -50.96
CA SER A 18 -2.56 -0.34 -49.65
C SER A 18 -1.10 0.03 -49.43
N TRP A 19 -0.75 1.29 -49.73
CA TRP A 19 0.50 1.89 -49.28
C TRP A 19 0.44 1.98 -47.75
N MET A 20 0.95 0.97 -47.06
CA MET A 20 1.33 1.10 -45.66
C MET A 20 2.53 2.04 -45.62
N SER A 21 2.25 3.34 -45.49
CA SER A 21 3.25 4.32 -45.11
C SER A 21 3.77 3.91 -43.72
N ALA A 22 4.93 3.27 -43.70
CA ALA A 22 5.69 3.08 -42.47
C ALA A 22 6.05 4.49 -41.97
N THR A 23 5.31 4.96 -40.97
CA THR A 23 5.67 6.17 -40.23
C THR A 23 7.08 5.93 -39.69
N PRO A 24 8.08 6.76 -40.02
CA PRO A 24 9.41 6.59 -39.46
C PRO A 24 9.28 6.64 -37.93
N ALA A 25 9.77 5.60 -37.26
CA ALA A 25 9.82 5.56 -35.81
C ALA A 25 10.57 6.80 -35.34
N GLN A 26 9.84 7.74 -34.74
CA GLN A 26 10.40 8.98 -34.24
C GLN A 26 11.41 8.61 -33.16
N SER A 27 12.69 8.90 -33.41
CA SER A 27 13.78 8.60 -32.48
C SER A 27 13.41 9.17 -31.11
N ALA A 28 13.42 8.34 -30.06
CA ALA A 28 13.08 8.80 -28.73
C ALA A 28 13.97 10.00 -28.34
N PRO A 29 13.42 11.02 -27.66
CA PRO A 29 14.20 12.19 -27.30
C PRO A 29 15.39 11.79 -26.43
N GLU A 30 16.56 12.31 -26.80
CA GLU A 30 17.82 12.05 -26.12
C GLU A 30 17.82 12.60 -24.68
N VAL A 31 18.50 11.93 -23.76
CA VAL A 31 18.66 12.39 -22.37
C VAL A 31 19.71 13.50 -22.33
N THR A 32 19.45 14.58 -21.61
CA THR A 32 20.43 15.65 -21.37
C THR A 32 21.04 15.58 -19.98
N ARG A 33 20.24 15.18 -18.98
CA ARG A 33 20.66 15.06 -17.59
C ARG A 33 19.87 14.01 -16.83
N ILE A 34 20.55 13.24 -15.99
CA ILE A 34 19.94 12.35 -14.99
C ILE A 34 20.48 12.73 -13.61
N GLU A 35 19.58 12.87 -12.65
CA GLU A 35 19.91 13.06 -11.24
C GLU A 35 19.47 11.82 -10.47
N ILE A 36 20.32 11.31 -9.58
CA ILE A 36 20.00 10.20 -8.70
C ILE A 36 20.30 10.60 -7.27
N ASP A 37 19.26 10.67 -6.45
CA ASP A 37 19.34 10.85 -5.01
C ASP A 37 19.07 9.50 -4.34
N SER A 38 20.09 8.87 -3.77
CA SER A 38 19.95 7.67 -2.95
C SER A 38 20.19 8.00 -1.48
N ARG A 39 19.38 7.44 -0.59
CA ARG A 39 19.48 7.64 0.86
C ARG A 39 19.12 6.37 1.61
N TRP A 40 19.69 6.22 2.79
CA TRP A 40 19.33 5.17 3.73
C TRP A 40 19.30 5.75 5.13
N GLY A 41 18.16 5.63 5.80
CA GLY A 41 18.01 5.88 7.24
C GLY A 41 17.88 4.57 7.99
N GLY A 42 18.31 4.54 9.25
CA GLY A 42 18.14 3.37 10.10
C GLY A 42 18.64 3.58 11.51
N LEU A 43 18.86 2.48 12.23
CA LEU A 43 19.35 2.53 13.62
C LEU A 43 20.84 2.87 13.75
N ASN A 44 21.59 2.93 12.64
CA ASN A 44 22.98 3.34 12.67
C ASN A 44 23.10 4.81 13.15
N PRO A 45 23.94 5.12 14.16
CA PRO A 45 24.17 6.48 14.63
C PRO A 45 24.64 7.47 13.56
N ASP A 46 25.36 6.97 12.54
CA ASP A 46 25.90 7.79 11.44
C ASP A 46 24.90 8.02 10.30
N SER A 47 23.75 7.32 10.33
CA SER A 47 22.67 7.54 9.37
C SER A 47 22.05 8.93 9.53
N PRO A 48 21.41 9.52 8.49
CA PRO A 48 21.24 8.96 7.16
C PRO A 48 22.53 8.95 6.33
N PHE A 49 22.74 7.87 5.59
CA PHE A 49 23.72 7.86 4.48
C PHE A 49 23.02 8.37 3.22
N CYS A 50 23.68 9.21 2.44
CA CYS A 50 23.15 9.72 1.18
C CYS A 50 24.22 9.68 0.10
N THR A 51 23.80 9.41 -1.14
CA THR A 51 24.58 9.54 -2.36
C THR A 51 23.79 10.41 -3.32
N GLN A 52 24.42 11.47 -3.85
CA GLN A 52 23.83 12.34 -4.86
C GLN A 52 24.69 12.30 -6.11
N LEU A 53 24.08 11.94 -7.24
CA LEU A 53 24.75 11.80 -8.52
C LEU A 53 24.08 12.67 -9.58
N ALA A 54 24.89 13.25 -10.45
CA ALA A 54 24.48 13.89 -11.69
C ALA A 54 25.20 13.22 -12.86
N ILE A 55 24.45 12.81 -13.87
CA ILE A 55 24.95 12.27 -15.13
C ILE A 55 24.52 13.25 -16.22
N GLU A 56 25.49 13.91 -16.84
CA GLU A 56 25.23 14.95 -17.84
C GLU A 56 25.81 14.55 -19.19
N LYS A 57 25.14 14.95 -20.27
CA LYS A 57 25.64 14.73 -21.62
C LYS A 57 26.97 15.47 -21.81
N ASP A 58 27.98 14.77 -22.29
CA ASP A 58 29.31 15.30 -22.54
C ASP A 58 29.82 14.80 -23.90
N GLY A 59 29.67 15.65 -24.92
CA GLY A 59 29.94 15.28 -26.31
C GLY A 59 29.06 14.12 -26.80
N ALA A 60 29.70 13.00 -27.16
CA ALA A 60 29.04 11.77 -27.62
C ALA A 60 28.69 10.79 -26.48
N GLY A 61 29.09 11.09 -25.25
CA GLY A 61 28.87 10.25 -24.08
C GLY A 61 28.23 11.02 -22.93
N TYR A 62 28.41 10.49 -21.73
CA TYR A 62 27.89 11.10 -20.51
C TYR A 62 28.96 11.09 -19.43
N ARG A 63 28.94 12.10 -18.56
CA ARG A 63 29.85 12.23 -17.42
C ARG A 63 29.05 12.17 -16.14
N LEU A 64 29.40 11.22 -15.26
CA LEU A 64 28.86 11.09 -13.92
C LEU A 64 29.76 11.82 -12.93
N SER A 65 29.15 12.59 -12.05
CA SER A 65 29.78 13.26 -10.91
C SER A 65 28.86 13.19 -9.69
N GLY A 66 29.39 13.38 -8.49
CA GLY A 66 28.56 13.34 -7.29
C GLY A 66 29.30 13.34 -5.97
N ASN A 67 28.55 13.15 -4.90
CA ASN A 67 29.09 13.07 -3.55
C ASN A 67 28.33 12.05 -2.70
N GLN A 68 28.96 11.71 -1.59
CA GLN A 68 28.35 10.98 -0.49
C GLN A 68 28.37 11.83 0.75
N SER A 69 27.30 11.77 1.53
CA SER A 69 27.19 12.47 2.80
C SER A 69 26.59 11.56 3.87
N GLN A 70 26.86 11.88 5.14
CA GLN A 70 26.25 11.20 6.27
C GLN A 70 25.95 12.16 7.43
N GLY A 71 25.14 11.72 8.40
CA GLY A 71 24.92 12.39 9.68
C GLY A 71 23.50 12.93 9.92
N ARG A 72 23.06 12.87 11.18
CA ARG A 72 21.80 13.47 11.68
C ARG A 72 22.02 14.94 12.00
N GLY A 73 21.33 15.83 11.29
CA GLY A 73 21.47 17.28 11.45
C GLY A 73 22.27 17.90 10.32
N GLU A 74 23.43 18.47 10.62
CA GLU A 74 24.36 18.97 9.60
C GLU A 74 24.91 17.79 8.78
N ARG A 75 24.64 17.77 7.48
CA ARG A 75 25.17 16.73 6.58
C ARG A 75 26.63 16.98 6.33
N HIS A 76 27.46 16.00 6.65
CA HIS A 76 28.88 16.04 6.35
C HIS A 76 29.17 15.28 5.07
N VAL A 77 29.81 15.92 4.09
CA VAL A 77 30.32 15.24 2.90
C VAL A 77 31.40 14.26 3.34
N LYS A 78 31.13 12.97 3.13
CA LYS A 78 32.03 11.87 3.48
C LYS A 78 33.07 11.63 2.38
N ALA A 79 32.62 11.69 1.12
CA ALA A 79 33.46 11.43 -0.03
C ALA A 79 32.92 12.17 -1.25
N VAL A 80 33.82 12.62 -2.12
CA VAL A 80 33.48 13.01 -3.49
C VAL A 80 33.56 11.75 -4.34
N ILE A 81 32.53 11.51 -5.14
CA ILE A 81 32.53 10.38 -6.06
C ILE A 81 33.36 10.79 -7.28
N PRO A 82 34.43 10.06 -7.64
CA PRO A 82 35.27 10.40 -8.77
C PRO A 82 34.45 10.52 -10.05
N GLU A 83 34.77 11.52 -10.86
CA GLU A 83 34.13 11.65 -12.17
C GLU A 83 34.43 10.42 -13.03
N ARG A 84 33.40 9.91 -13.70
CA ARG A 84 33.56 8.78 -14.62
C ARG A 84 32.68 8.93 -15.86
N THR A 85 33.16 8.40 -16.97
CA THR A 85 32.36 8.30 -18.19
C THR A 85 31.30 7.22 -18.02
N VAL A 86 30.09 7.52 -18.47
CA VAL A 86 28.98 6.59 -18.60
C VAL A 86 28.67 6.40 -20.08
N SER A 87 28.47 5.15 -20.49
CA SER A 87 28.17 4.84 -21.89
C SER A 87 26.78 5.34 -22.29
N ALA A 88 26.64 5.78 -23.54
CA ALA A 88 25.34 6.15 -24.10
C ALA A 88 24.33 5.00 -24.05
N ASP A 89 24.78 3.75 -24.18
CA ASP A 89 23.93 2.56 -24.08
C ASP A 89 23.32 2.36 -22.70
N GLN A 90 24.07 2.62 -21.62
CA GLN A 90 23.54 2.53 -20.26
C GLN A 90 22.48 3.62 -20.02
N VAL A 91 22.74 4.85 -20.49
CA VAL A 91 21.77 5.95 -20.42
C VAL A 91 20.53 5.64 -21.26
N ALA A 92 20.70 5.07 -22.45
CA ALA A 92 19.59 4.66 -23.31
C ALA A 92 18.73 3.56 -22.66
N ARG A 93 19.34 2.57 -21.99
CA ARG A 93 18.61 1.54 -21.22
C ARG A 93 17.81 2.14 -20.08
N LEU A 94 18.39 3.05 -19.31
CA LEU A 94 17.67 3.74 -18.24
C LEU A 94 16.54 4.62 -18.80
N ALA A 95 16.79 5.36 -19.88
CA ALA A 95 15.77 6.17 -20.56
C ALA A 95 14.59 5.33 -21.06
N ALA A 96 14.86 4.14 -21.60
CA ALA A 96 13.84 3.20 -22.04
C ALA A 96 13.03 2.68 -20.84
N ALA A 97 13.69 2.31 -19.74
CA ALA A 97 13.03 1.84 -18.52
C ALA A 97 12.16 2.92 -17.86
N LEU A 98 12.62 4.17 -17.80
CA LEU A 98 11.86 5.31 -17.26
C LEU A 98 10.59 5.63 -18.06
N ARG A 99 10.57 5.28 -19.35
CA ARG A 99 9.43 5.48 -20.28
C ARG A 99 8.61 4.21 -20.50
N ALA A 100 9.00 3.09 -19.89
CA ALA A 100 8.27 1.85 -20.04
C ALA A 100 6.87 1.99 -19.40
N PRO A 101 5.85 1.31 -19.94
CA PRO A 101 4.53 1.29 -19.31
C PRO A 101 4.59 0.76 -17.88
N VAL A 102 3.75 1.32 -17.01
CA VAL A 102 3.56 0.83 -15.64
C VAL A 102 3.15 -0.65 -15.67
N ARG A 103 3.84 -1.49 -14.90
CA ARG A 103 3.46 -2.89 -14.66
C ARG A 103 2.86 -3.03 -13.28
N THR A 104 1.61 -3.47 -13.18
CA THR A 104 0.88 -3.57 -11.91
C THR A 104 1.20 -4.83 -11.10
N ALA A 105 2.01 -5.75 -11.63
CA ALA A 105 2.47 -6.96 -10.97
C ALA A 105 3.85 -7.36 -11.48
N LEU A 106 4.54 -8.20 -10.71
CA LEU A 106 5.76 -8.87 -11.13
C LEU A 106 5.53 -9.66 -12.43
N ASP A 107 6.56 -9.68 -13.28
CA ASP A 107 6.57 -10.58 -14.43
C ASP A 107 6.69 -12.03 -13.93
N PRO A 108 5.75 -12.94 -14.28
CA PRO A 108 5.83 -14.35 -13.92
C PRO A 108 7.14 -15.03 -14.32
N GLU A 109 7.77 -14.54 -15.39
CA GLU A 109 9.02 -15.09 -15.91
C GLU A 109 10.21 -14.90 -14.94
N LEU A 110 10.13 -13.93 -14.03
CA LEU A 110 11.11 -13.73 -12.96
C LEU A 110 11.08 -14.85 -11.91
N LEU A 111 9.91 -15.46 -11.70
CA LEU A 111 9.72 -16.52 -10.72
C LEU A 111 10.03 -17.91 -11.28
N ARG A 112 10.11 -18.04 -12.61
CA ARG A 112 10.32 -19.32 -13.30
C ARG A 112 11.52 -20.11 -12.78
N PRO A 113 12.70 -19.50 -12.51
CA PRO A 113 13.84 -20.24 -11.96
C PRO A 113 13.55 -20.86 -10.58
N ALA A 114 12.73 -20.21 -9.75
CA ALA A 114 12.38 -20.64 -8.40
C ALA A 114 11.04 -21.42 -8.33
N ALA A 115 10.28 -21.49 -9.43
CA ALA A 115 8.88 -21.94 -9.42
C ALA A 115 8.67 -23.32 -8.79
N ALA A 116 9.52 -24.31 -9.13
CA ALA A 116 9.39 -25.66 -8.57
C ALA A 116 9.61 -25.70 -7.04
N GLN A 117 10.49 -24.86 -6.53
CA GLN A 117 10.78 -24.77 -5.11
C GLN A 117 9.70 -23.99 -4.36
N LEU A 118 9.26 -22.87 -4.91
CA LEU A 118 8.11 -22.13 -4.40
C LEU A 118 6.88 -23.01 -4.35
N GLN A 119 6.72 -23.89 -5.34
CA GLN A 119 5.63 -24.83 -5.32
C GLN A 119 5.73 -25.86 -4.19
N ARG A 120 6.94 -26.38 -3.92
CA ARG A 120 7.15 -27.26 -2.76
C ARG A 120 6.88 -26.55 -1.43
N HIS A 121 7.26 -25.27 -1.32
CA HIS A 121 6.96 -24.44 -0.15
C HIS A 121 5.44 -24.34 0.04
N LEU A 122 4.70 -23.93 -1.00
CA LEU A 122 3.25 -23.83 -0.98
C LEU A 122 2.55 -25.16 -0.65
N ASP A 123 3.06 -26.28 -1.17
CA ASP A 123 2.56 -27.62 -0.88
C ASP A 123 2.76 -28.01 0.59
N GLY A 124 3.84 -27.50 1.20
CA GLY A 124 4.16 -27.66 2.62
C GLY A 124 3.42 -26.69 3.55
N LEU A 125 2.81 -25.61 3.04
CA LEU A 125 2.03 -24.68 3.87
C LEU A 125 0.76 -25.35 4.37
N LEU A 126 0.44 -25.28 5.67
CA LEU A 126 -0.81 -25.84 6.25
C LEU A 126 -0.96 -27.37 6.11
N PRO A 127 0.07 -28.20 6.42
CA PRO A 127 0.05 -29.63 6.10
C PRO A 127 -0.99 -30.42 6.90
N ASP A 128 -1.37 -29.94 8.09
CA ASP A 128 -2.32 -30.61 9.01
C ASP A 128 -3.44 -29.69 9.50
N ILE A 129 -3.81 -28.70 8.68
CA ILE A 129 -4.79 -27.68 9.06
C ILE A 129 -6.14 -28.26 9.49
N ALA A 130 -6.55 -29.38 8.89
CA ALA A 130 -7.76 -30.11 9.20
C ALA A 130 -7.66 -31.55 8.68
N PRO A 131 -8.52 -32.49 9.13
CA PRO A 131 -8.56 -33.85 8.59
C PRO A 131 -8.66 -33.84 7.06
N PRO A 132 -7.99 -34.77 6.33
CA PRO A 132 -7.94 -34.73 4.86
C PRO A 132 -9.30 -34.74 4.15
N SER A 133 -10.31 -35.33 4.79
CA SER A 133 -11.71 -35.41 4.33
C SER A 133 -12.55 -34.18 4.66
N SER A 134 -12.01 -33.20 5.39
CA SER A 134 -12.74 -31.99 5.76
C SER A 134 -12.93 -31.04 4.57
N PRO A 135 -14.01 -30.23 4.55
CA PRO A 135 -14.20 -29.20 3.54
C PRO A 135 -13.05 -28.19 3.46
N VAL A 136 -12.47 -27.80 4.60
CA VAL A 136 -11.34 -26.86 4.65
C VAL A 136 -10.10 -27.46 3.99
N ALA A 137 -9.78 -28.73 4.25
CA ALA A 137 -8.65 -29.39 3.59
C ALA A 137 -8.84 -29.43 2.06
N ALA A 138 -10.06 -29.64 1.57
CA ALA A 138 -10.36 -29.58 0.14
C ALA A 138 -10.18 -28.17 -0.44
N LYS A 139 -10.63 -27.12 0.27
CA LYS A 139 -10.42 -25.72 -0.13
C LYS A 139 -8.93 -25.35 -0.18
N VAL A 140 -8.16 -25.75 0.83
CA VAL A 140 -6.71 -25.50 0.87
C VAL A 140 -6.00 -26.17 -0.29
N ARG A 141 -6.33 -27.44 -0.61
CA ARG A 141 -5.78 -28.11 -1.79
C ARG A 141 -6.10 -27.35 -3.07
N ALA A 142 -7.38 -27.01 -3.30
CA ALA A 142 -7.78 -26.24 -4.48
C ALA A 142 -7.08 -24.88 -4.57
N TRP A 143 -6.91 -24.18 -3.44
CA TRP A 143 -6.17 -22.93 -3.35
C TRP A 143 -4.69 -23.10 -3.72
N ARG A 144 -4.00 -24.12 -3.21
CA ARG A 144 -2.60 -24.41 -3.58
C ARG A 144 -2.44 -24.68 -5.08
N GLU A 145 -3.39 -25.38 -5.68
CA GLU A 145 -3.37 -25.66 -7.13
C GLU A 145 -3.44 -24.38 -7.98
N THR A 146 -4.09 -23.32 -7.49
CA THR A 146 -4.15 -22.04 -8.24
C THR A 146 -2.76 -21.44 -8.49
N PHE A 147 -1.79 -21.69 -7.60
CA PHE A 147 -0.44 -21.14 -7.70
C PHE A 147 0.50 -21.97 -8.58
N ARG A 148 0.01 -23.06 -9.15
CA ARG A 148 0.70 -23.74 -10.27
C ARG A 148 0.79 -22.82 -11.49
N GLU A 149 -0.17 -21.90 -11.63
CA GLU A 149 -0.16 -20.88 -12.66
C GLU A 149 0.85 -19.76 -12.33
N PRO A 150 1.84 -19.48 -13.20
CA PRO A 150 2.87 -18.49 -12.93
C PRO A 150 2.32 -17.09 -12.61
N SER A 151 1.21 -16.70 -13.25
CA SER A 151 0.56 -15.40 -13.00
C SER A 151 -0.04 -15.29 -11.61
N ALA A 152 -0.58 -16.38 -11.06
CA ALA A 152 -1.12 -16.39 -9.70
C ALA A 152 0.01 -16.29 -8.67
N LEU A 153 1.12 -16.98 -8.91
CA LEU A 153 2.33 -16.90 -8.09
C LEU A 153 2.92 -15.48 -8.11
N ALA A 154 3.01 -14.86 -9.29
CA ALA A 154 3.47 -13.49 -9.45
C ALA A 154 2.58 -12.49 -8.73
N ALA A 155 1.25 -12.66 -8.81
CA ALA A 155 0.30 -11.82 -8.09
C ALA A 155 0.45 -11.96 -6.56
N ALA A 156 0.68 -13.17 -6.05
CA ALA A 156 0.94 -13.40 -4.63
C ALA A 156 2.24 -12.73 -4.18
N ALA A 157 3.34 -12.96 -4.89
CA ALA A 157 4.62 -12.32 -4.58
C ALA A 157 4.55 -10.78 -4.66
N THR A 158 3.79 -10.23 -5.62
CA THR A 158 3.53 -8.79 -5.74
C THR A 158 2.83 -8.25 -4.48
N ARG A 159 1.79 -8.94 -3.96
CA ARG A 159 1.16 -8.55 -2.70
C ARG A 159 2.13 -8.65 -1.53
N GLY A 160 2.98 -9.67 -1.52
CA GLY A 160 4.05 -9.85 -0.56
C GLY A 160 4.99 -8.66 -0.48
N ILE A 161 5.44 -8.18 -1.65
CA ILE A 161 6.31 -7.00 -1.77
C ILE A 161 5.70 -5.78 -1.09
N VAL A 162 4.39 -5.55 -1.25
CA VAL A 162 3.68 -4.41 -0.63
C VAL A 162 3.57 -4.56 0.88
N ARG A 163 3.42 -5.79 1.37
CA ARG A 163 3.27 -6.11 2.79
C ARG A 163 4.59 -6.27 3.53
N HIS A 164 5.72 -6.37 2.82
CA HIS A 164 7.03 -6.58 3.42
C HIS A 164 7.62 -5.25 3.90
N TRP A 165 7.79 -5.12 5.22
CA TRP A 165 8.36 -3.94 5.86
C TRP A 165 9.02 -4.31 7.19
N HIS A 166 10.00 -3.49 7.57
CA HIS A 166 10.82 -3.54 8.77
C HIS A 166 10.82 -2.15 9.42
N THR A 167 10.86 -2.11 10.75
CA THR A 167 10.78 -0.87 11.54
C THR A 167 12.09 -0.07 11.59
N ASP A 168 13.19 -0.61 11.10
CA ASP A 168 14.54 -0.08 11.28
C ASP A 168 15.32 0.14 9.98
N ASP A 169 14.72 -0.18 8.83
CA ASP A 169 15.32 -0.05 7.51
C ASP A 169 14.57 0.98 6.66
N TYR A 170 15.18 2.14 6.35
CA TYR A 170 14.51 3.23 5.63
C TYR A 170 15.27 3.62 4.35
N PRO A 171 15.33 2.73 3.34
CA PRO A 171 15.97 3.04 2.08
C PRO A 171 15.13 4.04 1.28
N GLY A 172 15.76 4.71 0.33
CA GLY A 172 15.08 5.60 -0.60
C GLY A 172 15.95 5.95 -1.79
N ILE A 173 15.39 5.84 -2.99
CA ILE A 173 16.05 6.30 -4.22
C ILE A 173 15.04 7.16 -4.99
N ARG A 174 15.50 8.27 -5.53
CA ARG A 174 14.76 9.08 -6.50
C ARG A 174 15.64 9.33 -7.72
N ILE A 175 15.05 9.22 -8.90
CA ILE A 175 15.70 9.49 -10.19
C ILE A 175 14.90 10.55 -10.91
N ARG A 176 15.58 11.53 -11.49
CA ARG A 176 14.99 12.51 -12.40
C ARG A 176 15.77 12.52 -13.70
N ALA A 177 15.10 12.29 -14.81
CA ALA A 177 15.68 12.45 -16.14
C ALA A 177 15.08 13.67 -16.84
N THR A 178 15.92 14.50 -17.42
CA THR A 178 15.54 15.58 -18.33
C THR A 178 15.96 15.20 -19.74
N PHE A 179 15.06 15.37 -20.70
CA PHE A 179 15.30 15.04 -22.10
C PHE A 179 15.49 16.30 -22.95
N ALA A 180 16.03 16.14 -24.16
CA ALA A 180 16.37 17.23 -25.07
C ALA A 180 15.15 18.03 -25.55
N ASP A 181 13.95 17.43 -25.53
CA ASP A 181 12.67 18.10 -25.83
C ASP A 181 12.10 18.87 -24.63
N GLY A 182 12.80 18.87 -23.48
CA GLY A 182 12.37 19.51 -22.24
C GLY A 182 11.44 18.65 -21.38
N SER A 183 11.01 17.48 -21.86
CA SER A 183 10.22 16.54 -21.05
C SER A 183 11.06 16.02 -19.88
N LYS A 184 10.36 15.63 -18.80
CA LYS A 184 10.96 15.10 -17.59
C LYS A 184 10.27 13.82 -17.16
N GLN A 185 11.04 12.91 -16.58
CA GLN A 185 10.55 11.71 -15.94
C GLN A 185 11.11 11.64 -14.52
N GLU A 186 10.26 11.35 -13.54
CA GLU A 186 10.66 11.15 -12.15
C GLU A 186 10.13 9.81 -11.66
N TRP A 187 11.01 9.04 -11.03
CA TRP A 187 10.67 7.78 -10.38
C TRP A 187 11.33 7.72 -9.02
N SER A 188 10.66 7.10 -8.05
CA SER A 188 11.23 6.90 -6.72
C SER A 188 10.78 5.60 -6.08
N SER A 189 11.61 5.06 -5.20
CA SER A 189 11.23 3.95 -4.33
C SER A 189 11.70 4.20 -2.91
N ARG A 190 10.93 3.73 -1.95
CA ARG A 190 11.29 3.63 -0.52
C ARG A 190 11.13 2.20 0.00
N SER A 191 10.94 1.25 -0.91
CA SER A 191 10.69 -0.14 -0.54
C SER A 191 11.94 -0.81 0.00
N GLN A 192 11.74 -1.68 0.98
CA GLN A 192 12.77 -2.52 1.57
C GLN A 192 12.86 -3.90 0.90
N SER A 193 11.92 -4.21 0.00
CA SER A 193 11.80 -5.47 -0.71
C SER A 193 12.79 -5.60 -1.88
N TYR A 194 12.81 -6.78 -2.50
CA TYR A 194 13.60 -7.08 -3.71
C TYR A 194 13.59 -5.96 -4.76
N LEU A 195 14.79 -5.57 -5.22
CA LEU A 195 15.00 -4.49 -6.19
C LEU A 195 14.33 -3.16 -5.83
N MET A 196 14.03 -2.98 -4.53
CA MET A 196 13.24 -1.88 -4.01
C MET A 196 11.90 -1.73 -4.74
N LEU A 197 11.22 -2.83 -5.09
CA LEU A 197 9.90 -2.76 -5.70
C LEU A 197 8.79 -2.48 -4.66
N PRO A 198 7.70 -1.79 -5.02
CA PRO A 198 7.49 -1.10 -6.29
C PRO A 198 8.26 0.23 -6.36
N TRP A 199 8.51 0.68 -7.60
CA TRP A 199 8.89 2.06 -7.89
C TRP A 199 7.65 2.87 -8.23
N LYS A 200 7.62 4.15 -7.88
CA LYS A 200 6.50 5.05 -8.14
C LYS A 200 6.91 6.19 -9.04
N ASN A 201 6.06 6.54 -10.01
CA ASN A 201 6.27 7.70 -10.87
C ASN A 201 5.89 9.01 -10.16
N ALA A 202 5.92 10.13 -10.89
CA ALA A 202 5.54 11.45 -10.37
C ALA A 202 4.07 11.54 -9.93
N ASP A 203 3.20 10.67 -10.45
CA ASP A 203 1.77 10.58 -10.14
C ASP A 203 1.47 9.57 -9.02
N ASP A 204 2.52 9.08 -8.33
CA ASP A 204 2.47 8.05 -7.28
C ASP A 204 1.97 6.66 -7.77
N GLU A 205 1.93 6.43 -9.09
CA GLU A 205 1.54 5.13 -9.66
C GLU A 205 2.69 4.11 -9.51
N PRO A 206 2.44 2.94 -8.89
CA PRO A 206 3.46 1.93 -8.66
C PRO A 206 3.71 1.06 -9.90
N THR A 207 4.98 0.75 -10.18
CA THR A 207 5.42 -0.26 -11.15
C THR A 207 6.25 -1.35 -10.47
N TYR A 208 6.06 -2.58 -10.92
CA TYR A 208 6.83 -3.78 -10.54
C TYR A 208 7.78 -4.24 -11.66
N ALA A 209 8.01 -3.38 -12.66
CA ALA A 209 8.99 -3.63 -13.72
C ALA A 209 10.41 -3.62 -13.15
N VAL A 210 11.14 -4.73 -13.32
CA VAL A 210 12.52 -4.87 -12.79
C VAL A 210 13.56 -4.15 -13.63
N GLU A 211 13.23 -3.83 -14.89
CA GLU A 211 14.14 -3.20 -15.83
C GLU A 211 14.61 -1.82 -15.32
N LEU A 212 13.73 -1.09 -14.61
CA LEU A 212 14.07 0.20 -14.00
C LEU A 212 15.13 0.06 -12.89
N PRO A 213 14.89 -0.67 -11.77
CA PRO A 213 15.91 -0.81 -10.73
C PRO A 213 17.22 -1.39 -11.26
N LEU A 214 17.19 -2.34 -12.21
CA LEU A 214 18.41 -2.90 -12.79
C LEU A 214 19.19 -1.89 -13.63
N ALA A 215 18.51 -1.09 -14.45
CA ALA A 215 19.16 -0.02 -15.20
C ALA A 215 19.78 1.04 -14.28
N VAL A 216 19.13 1.33 -13.15
CA VAL A 216 19.65 2.26 -12.13
C VAL A 216 20.85 1.66 -11.42
N GLY A 217 20.75 0.41 -10.96
CA GLY A 217 21.84 -0.32 -10.33
C GLY A 217 23.09 -0.37 -11.21
N ALA A 218 22.94 -0.56 -12.52
CA ALA A 218 24.06 -0.54 -13.47
C ALA A 218 24.75 0.83 -13.63
N MET A 219 24.10 1.92 -13.21
CA MET A 219 24.59 3.30 -13.31
C MET A 219 25.28 3.78 -12.02
N LEU A 220 24.96 3.17 -10.89
CA LEU A 220 25.50 3.54 -9.58
C LEU A 220 26.95 3.04 -9.41
N PRO A 221 27.87 3.88 -8.90
CA PRO A 221 29.14 3.42 -8.33
C PRO A 221 28.93 2.42 -7.19
N GLU A 222 29.92 1.55 -6.95
CA GLU A 222 29.83 0.46 -5.96
C GLU A 222 29.57 0.97 -4.55
N GLU A 223 30.22 2.07 -4.20
CA GLU A 223 30.11 2.73 -2.91
C GLU A 223 28.76 3.42 -2.67
N SER A 224 27.92 3.56 -3.70
CA SER A 224 26.67 4.32 -3.61
C SER A 224 25.72 3.69 -2.60
N THR A 225 25.04 4.54 -1.83
CA THR A 225 23.98 4.12 -0.91
C THR A 225 22.93 3.28 -1.66
N ASN A 226 22.49 2.16 -1.09
CA ASN A 226 21.51 1.21 -1.67
C ASN A 226 21.92 0.53 -2.99
N LYS A 227 23.18 0.66 -3.45
CA LYS A 227 23.67 0.02 -4.68
C LYS A 227 23.37 -1.48 -4.67
N GLU A 228 23.69 -2.12 -3.55
CA GLU A 228 23.56 -3.56 -3.32
C GLU A 228 22.12 -4.08 -3.42
N ARG A 229 21.12 -3.21 -3.20
CA ARG A 229 19.69 -3.54 -3.25
C ARG A 229 19.13 -3.55 -4.66
N LEU A 230 19.83 -2.92 -5.60
CA LEU A 230 19.44 -2.83 -7.01
C LEU A 230 20.18 -3.85 -7.88
N GLU A 231 21.01 -4.68 -7.27
CA GLU A 231 21.70 -5.75 -7.97
C GLU A 231 20.75 -6.94 -8.07
N ASP A 232 20.61 -7.52 -9.27
CA ASP A 232 19.92 -8.81 -9.44
C ASP A 232 20.77 -9.94 -8.87
N LYS A 233 20.91 -9.94 -7.56
CA LYS A 233 21.21 -11.15 -6.82
C LYS A 233 19.85 -11.81 -6.77
N HIS A 234 19.63 -12.82 -7.63
CA HIS A 234 18.42 -13.63 -7.55
C HIS A 234 18.10 -13.86 -6.09
N LEU A 235 16.88 -13.48 -5.68
CA LEU A 235 16.47 -13.69 -4.29
C LEU A 235 16.78 -15.13 -3.92
N ARG A 236 17.35 -15.28 -2.73
CA ARG A 236 17.50 -16.60 -2.17
C ARG A 236 16.11 -17.21 -1.99
N ASP A 237 16.04 -18.53 -2.01
CA ASP A 237 14.75 -19.20 -2.01
C ASP A 237 13.92 -18.91 -0.75
N ASP A 238 14.57 -18.64 0.39
CA ASP A 238 13.94 -18.20 1.63
C ASP A 238 13.27 -16.84 1.47
N GLU A 239 13.90 -15.90 0.76
CA GLU A 239 13.35 -14.56 0.55
C GLU A 239 12.11 -14.60 -0.38
N TRP A 240 12.13 -15.45 -1.41
CA TRP A 240 10.93 -15.65 -2.23
C TRP A 240 9.79 -16.30 -1.45
N ALA A 241 10.10 -17.27 -0.58
CA ALA A 241 9.11 -17.89 0.30
C ALA A 241 8.51 -16.87 1.27
N ASP A 242 9.33 -15.99 1.86
CA ASP A 242 8.87 -14.92 2.75
C ASP A 242 7.93 -13.94 2.04
N LEU A 243 8.23 -13.56 0.79
CA LEU A 243 7.34 -12.73 -0.03
C LEU A 243 6.01 -13.46 -0.30
N LEU A 244 6.04 -14.75 -0.61
CA LEU A 244 4.81 -15.52 -0.80
C LEU A 244 4.01 -15.60 0.51
N ASP A 245 4.64 -15.89 1.63
CA ASP A 245 3.98 -15.98 2.94
C ASP A 245 3.32 -14.66 3.30
N GLY A 246 4.00 -13.52 3.10
CA GLY A 246 3.41 -12.20 3.29
C GLY A 246 2.23 -11.92 2.35
N GLY A 247 2.35 -12.31 1.07
CA GLY A 247 1.31 -12.12 0.05
C GLY A 247 0.09 -13.04 0.19
N LEU A 248 0.23 -14.12 0.95
CA LEU A 248 -0.76 -15.15 1.22
C LEU A 248 -1.25 -15.17 2.68
N ALA A 249 -0.69 -14.32 3.54
CA ALA A 249 -0.96 -14.30 4.97
C ALA A 249 -2.46 -14.25 5.29
N ALA A 250 -3.23 -13.40 4.60
CA ALA A 250 -4.67 -13.28 4.80
C ALA A 250 -5.43 -14.59 4.46
N ASP A 251 -5.09 -15.26 3.35
CA ASP A 251 -5.68 -16.55 2.98
C ASP A 251 -5.32 -17.64 4.01
N ILE A 252 -4.05 -17.67 4.42
CA ILE A 252 -3.52 -18.62 5.39
C ILE A 252 -4.22 -18.45 6.74
N GLY A 253 -4.31 -17.22 7.25
CA GLY A 253 -5.01 -16.88 8.48
C GLY A 253 -6.49 -17.28 8.40
N ARG A 254 -7.14 -17.01 7.27
CA ARG A 254 -8.53 -17.41 7.02
C ARG A 254 -8.74 -18.91 7.12
N PHE A 255 -7.89 -19.72 6.45
CA PHE A 255 -7.98 -21.17 6.53
C PHE A 255 -7.69 -21.70 7.94
N ARG A 256 -6.71 -21.13 8.64
CA ARG A 256 -6.45 -21.44 10.06
C ARG A 256 -7.66 -21.17 10.91
N THR A 257 -8.34 -20.05 10.69
CA THR A 257 -9.52 -19.69 11.48
C THR A 257 -10.70 -20.59 11.15
N GLU A 258 -10.99 -20.85 9.87
CA GLU A 258 -12.08 -21.75 9.47
C GLU A 258 -11.90 -23.16 10.07
N ALA A 259 -10.66 -23.67 10.11
CA ALA A 259 -10.38 -24.97 10.69
C ALA A 259 -10.45 -25.01 12.22
N ARG A 260 -9.84 -24.02 12.90
CA ARG A 260 -9.68 -24.01 14.36
C ARG A 260 -10.92 -23.49 15.08
N MET A 261 -11.61 -22.52 14.49
CA MET A 261 -12.69 -21.73 15.10
C MET A 261 -13.87 -21.57 14.13
N PRO A 262 -14.46 -22.67 13.62
CA PRO A 262 -15.47 -22.62 12.57
C PRO A 262 -16.73 -21.82 12.94
N ASP A 263 -17.13 -21.82 14.22
CA ASP A 263 -18.33 -21.10 14.66
C ASP A 263 -18.08 -19.58 14.69
N ALA A 264 -16.88 -19.16 15.11
CA ALA A 264 -16.48 -17.75 15.04
C ALA A 264 -16.38 -17.27 13.59
N PHE A 265 -15.73 -18.06 12.72
CA PHE A 265 -15.62 -17.79 11.29
C PHE A 265 -17.01 -17.62 10.65
N ALA A 266 -17.94 -18.55 10.92
CA ALA A 266 -19.30 -18.50 10.38
C ALA A 266 -20.09 -17.30 10.91
N ALA A 267 -19.96 -16.99 12.20
CA ALA A 267 -20.64 -15.85 12.82
C ALA A 267 -20.20 -14.51 12.18
N LEU A 268 -18.91 -14.33 11.93
CA LEU A 268 -18.39 -13.11 11.31
C LEU A 268 -18.71 -13.06 9.80
N SER A 269 -18.43 -14.13 9.06
CA SER A 269 -18.65 -14.17 7.60
C SER A 269 -20.13 -14.06 7.20
N LYS A 270 -21.06 -14.25 8.13
CA LYS A 270 -22.49 -14.05 7.89
C LYS A 270 -22.87 -12.57 7.73
N HIS A 271 -22.12 -11.67 8.38
CA HIS A 271 -22.47 -10.26 8.50
C HIS A 271 -21.47 -9.33 7.79
N PHE A 272 -20.28 -9.84 7.50
CA PHE A 272 -19.17 -9.03 7.03
C PHE A 272 -18.50 -9.64 5.80
N ASP A 273 -18.02 -8.76 4.94
CA ASP A 273 -16.89 -9.04 4.07
C ASP A 273 -15.63 -8.99 4.95
N VAL A 274 -14.96 -10.13 5.11
CA VAL A 274 -13.75 -10.24 5.93
C VAL A 274 -12.53 -10.12 5.04
N ASP A 275 -11.76 -9.06 5.23
CA ASP A 275 -10.54 -8.78 4.47
C ASP A 275 -9.33 -9.54 5.07
N GLU A 276 -9.23 -9.59 6.41
CA GLU A 276 -8.19 -10.34 7.12
C GLU A 276 -8.75 -11.03 8.37
N MET A 277 -8.21 -12.21 8.70
CA MET A 277 -8.59 -12.98 9.87
C MET A 277 -7.44 -13.90 10.28
N ASP A 278 -6.83 -13.68 11.44
CA ASP A 278 -5.66 -14.45 11.88
C ASP A 278 -5.77 -14.85 13.36
N PRO A 279 -5.64 -16.16 13.69
CA PRO A 279 -5.61 -16.60 15.07
C PRO A 279 -4.34 -16.12 15.79
N VAL A 280 -4.51 -15.54 16.97
CA VAL A 280 -3.44 -15.06 17.82
C VAL A 280 -3.31 -16.03 19.00
N ASP A 281 -2.14 -16.64 19.17
CA ASP A 281 -1.91 -17.69 20.17
C ASP A 281 -1.06 -17.26 21.38
N TRP A 282 -0.26 -16.20 21.24
CA TRP A 282 0.74 -15.80 22.25
C TRP A 282 0.16 -15.04 23.46
N GLN A 283 -1.11 -14.61 23.41
CA GLN A 283 -1.81 -13.91 24.49
C GLN A 283 -3.10 -14.63 24.95
N GLY A 284 -3.22 -15.92 24.62
CA GLY A 284 -4.46 -16.68 24.76
C GLY A 284 -5.25 -16.75 23.46
N PRO A 285 -6.35 -17.53 23.40
CA PRO A 285 -7.08 -17.79 22.16
C PRO A 285 -7.81 -16.52 21.71
N GLN A 286 -7.18 -15.77 20.81
CA GLN A 286 -7.73 -14.54 20.24
C GLN A 286 -7.75 -14.62 18.72
N LEU A 287 -8.49 -13.71 18.12
CA LEU A 287 -8.63 -13.60 16.68
C LEU A 287 -8.51 -12.13 16.27
N ASP A 288 -7.50 -11.82 15.48
CA ASP A 288 -7.39 -10.53 14.81
C ASP A 288 -8.19 -10.56 13.52
N VAL A 289 -8.99 -9.52 13.28
CA VAL A 289 -9.89 -9.44 12.12
C VAL A 289 -9.96 -8.02 11.58
N ASP A 290 -9.92 -7.93 10.26
CA ASP A 290 -10.26 -6.73 9.50
C ASP A 290 -11.50 -7.04 8.65
N MET A 291 -12.53 -6.21 8.81
CA MET A 291 -13.84 -6.49 8.24
C MET A 291 -14.57 -5.23 7.80
N ARG A 292 -15.50 -5.41 6.86
CA ARG A 292 -16.38 -4.36 6.35
C ARG A 292 -17.80 -4.88 6.14
N LEU A 293 -18.76 -3.97 6.02
CA LEU A 293 -20.11 -4.38 5.63
C LEU A 293 -20.11 -4.66 4.12
N PRO A 294 -20.94 -5.58 3.60
CA PRO A 294 -20.96 -5.90 2.17
C PRO A 294 -21.19 -4.68 1.26
N ASP A 295 -22.03 -3.74 1.69
CA ASP A 295 -22.37 -2.54 0.94
C ASP A 295 -21.57 -1.29 1.35
N SER A 296 -20.56 -1.42 2.23
CA SER A 296 -19.79 -0.25 2.68
C SER A 296 -18.76 0.21 1.65
N PRO A 297 -18.33 1.50 1.69
CA PRO A 297 -17.17 1.95 0.94
C PRO A 297 -15.98 1.01 1.16
N LYS A 298 -15.28 0.65 0.07
CA LYS A 298 -14.17 -0.32 0.12
C LYS A 298 -12.99 0.13 0.97
N ASN A 299 -12.90 1.43 1.21
CA ASN A 299 -11.88 2.06 2.04
C ASN A 299 -12.32 2.22 3.50
N LEU A 300 -13.49 1.75 3.93
CA LEU A 300 -13.89 1.71 5.34
C LEU A 300 -13.72 0.30 5.91
N THR A 301 -12.84 0.16 6.89
CA THR A 301 -12.56 -1.10 7.57
C THR A 301 -12.70 -0.95 9.08
N LEU A 302 -13.17 -2.01 9.74
CA LEU A 302 -13.12 -2.15 11.19
C LEU A 302 -12.10 -3.25 11.53
N SER A 303 -11.13 -2.89 12.37
CA SER A 303 -10.12 -3.80 12.90
C SER A 303 -10.46 -4.17 14.34
N ALA A 304 -10.41 -5.46 14.68
CA ALA A 304 -10.71 -5.95 16.03
C ALA A 304 -9.79 -7.08 16.46
N ARG A 305 -9.50 -7.13 17.76
CA ARG A 305 -8.98 -8.33 18.44
C ARG A 305 -10.10 -8.93 19.30
N LEU A 306 -10.56 -10.11 18.92
CA LEU A 306 -11.71 -10.79 19.51
C LEU A 306 -11.27 -11.97 20.36
N ASP A 307 -11.83 -12.08 21.57
CA ASP A 307 -11.58 -13.22 22.44
C ASP A 307 -12.37 -14.44 21.95
N ILE A 308 -11.75 -15.61 22.00
CA ILE A 308 -12.33 -16.87 21.54
C ILE A 308 -12.54 -17.82 22.72
N ARG A 309 -13.70 -18.50 22.75
CA ARG A 309 -14.01 -19.55 23.73
C ARG A 309 -14.34 -20.84 23.01
N GLY A 310 -13.41 -21.80 23.07
CA GLY A 310 -13.51 -23.03 22.29
C GLY A 310 -13.41 -22.73 20.79
N LYS A 311 -14.50 -22.94 20.06
CA LYS A 311 -14.58 -22.72 18.59
C LYS A 311 -15.34 -21.45 18.19
N ALA A 312 -15.88 -20.71 19.16
CA ALA A 312 -16.78 -19.58 18.95
C ALA A 312 -16.23 -18.29 19.58
N LEU A 313 -16.79 -17.14 19.17
CA LEU A 313 -16.54 -15.86 19.84
C LEU A 313 -16.90 -15.98 21.33
N ALA A 314 -16.01 -15.51 22.21
CA ALA A 314 -16.29 -15.47 23.65
C ALA A 314 -17.49 -14.57 23.98
N HIS A 315 -17.70 -13.53 23.15
CA HIS A 315 -18.83 -12.62 23.25
C HIS A 315 -19.57 -12.52 21.90
N PRO A 316 -20.62 -13.33 21.67
CA PRO A 316 -21.36 -13.32 20.41
C PRO A 316 -21.93 -11.95 20.00
N ALA A 317 -22.20 -11.07 20.99
CA ALA A 317 -22.68 -9.72 20.76
C ALA A 317 -21.64 -8.78 20.12
N ASP A 318 -20.35 -9.14 20.06
CA ASP A 318 -19.32 -8.34 19.40
C ASP A 318 -19.63 -8.14 17.92
N ALA A 319 -20.10 -9.18 17.21
CA ALA A 319 -20.47 -9.08 15.80
C ALA A 319 -21.54 -8.00 15.56
N ASN A 320 -22.59 -7.99 16.37
CA ASN A 320 -23.65 -6.96 16.26
C ASN A 320 -23.12 -5.55 16.57
N ARG A 321 -22.25 -5.41 17.58
CA ARG A 321 -21.65 -4.12 17.93
C ARG A 321 -20.77 -3.58 16.80
N MET A 322 -19.94 -4.42 16.20
CA MET A 322 -19.07 -4.02 15.08
C MET A 322 -19.91 -3.60 13.86
N ALA A 323 -20.98 -4.34 13.55
CA ALA A 323 -21.91 -3.96 12.48
C ALA A 323 -22.59 -2.61 12.76
N GLN A 324 -22.99 -2.35 14.01
CA GLN A 324 -23.54 -1.06 14.43
C GLN A 324 -22.53 0.07 14.29
N GLN A 325 -21.27 -0.13 14.68
CA GLN A 325 -20.21 0.87 14.54
C GLN A 325 -19.95 1.23 13.07
N LEU A 326 -19.83 0.23 12.19
CA LEU A 326 -19.68 0.44 10.74
C LEU A 326 -20.90 1.14 10.15
N THR A 327 -22.11 0.76 10.57
CA THR A 327 -23.36 1.40 10.10
C THR A 327 -23.43 2.86 10.55
N LEU A 328 -23.06 3.14 11.80
CA LEU A 328 -23.08 4.49 12.33
C LEU A 328 -22.09 5.40 11.59
N ALA A 329 -20.87 4.93 11.35
CA ALA A 329 -19.87 5.67 10.58
C ALA A 329 -20.40 6.09 9.20
N GLN A 330 -21.09 5.17 8.51
CA GLN A 330 -21.69 5.43 7.19
C GLN A 330 -22.98 6.26 7.25
N SER A 331 -23.59 6.39 8.41
CA SER A 331 -24.85 7.14 8.57
C SER A 331 -24.66 8.66 8.52
N SER A 332 -23.42 9.14 8.64
CA SER A 332 -23.09 10.57 8.49
C SER A 332 -22.85 10.91 7.02
N PRO A 333 -23.66 11.80 6.40
CA PRO A 333 -23.48 12.16 5.00
C PRO A 333 -22.12 12.82 4.71
N ALA A 334 -21.61 13.62 5.66
CA ALA A 334 -20.31 14.28 5.51
C ALA A 334 -19.15 13.27 5.45
N LEU A 335 -19.13 12.30 6.37
CA LEU A 335 -18.09 11.28 6.39
C LEU A 335 -18.22 10.32 5.20
N LEU A 336 -19.44 9.95 4.82
CA LEU A 336 -19.66 9.10 3.64
C LEU A 336 -19.24 9.78 2.34
N SER A 337 -19.55 11.07 2.15
CA SER A 337 -19.05 11.85 1.00
C SER A 337 -17.52 11.86 1.00
N ARG A 338 -16.90 12.12 2.16
CA ARG A 338 -15.44 12.13 2.30
C ARG A 338 -14.82 10.80 1.90
N MET A 339 -15.41 9.67 2.29
CA MET A 339 -14.95 8.32 1.88
C MET A 339 -15.04 8.12 0.36
N ASN A 340 -16.14 8.56 -0.26
CA ASN A 340 -16.37 8.41 -1.69
C ASN A 340 -15.49 9.33 -2.55
N ASP A 341 -15.23 10.55 -2.08
CA ASP A 341 -14.38 11.53 -2.76
C ASP A 341 -12.89 11.14 -2.68
N HIS A 342 -12.52 10.28 -1.71
CA HIS A 342 -11.16 9.83 -1.47
C HIS A 342 -11.06 8.29 -1.40
N PRO A 343 -11.37 7.56 -2.49
CA PRO A 343 -11.47 6.10 -2.48
C PRO A 343 -10.14 5.39 -2.18
N ASN A 344 -9.00 6.09 -2.34
CA ASN A 344 -7.66 5.56 -2.06
C ASN A 344 -7.17 5.89 -0.64
N VAL A 345 -7.92 6.67 0.15
CA VAL A 345 -7.58 7.00 1.54
C VAL A 345 -8.29 6.01 2.45
N PRO A 346 -7.58 5.27 3.32
CA PRO A 346 -8.20 4.33 4.23
C PRO A 346 -8.93 5.04 5.37
N PHE A 347 -10.07 4.50 5.77
CA PHE A 347 -10.87 4.88 6.93
C PHE A 347 -10.98 3.69 7.87
N ARG A 348 -10.55 3.86 9.12
CA ARG A 348 -10.39 2.73 10.05
C ARG A 348 -11.16 2.97 11.34
N ILE A 349 -11.82 1.93 11.83
CA ILE A 349 -12.43 1.88 13.17
C ILE A 349 -11.67 0.84 13.98
N SER A 350 -11.17 1.23 15.16
CA SER A 350 -10.54 0.27 16.08
C SER A 350 -11.53 -0.26 17.12
N HIS A 351 -11.90 -1.53 17.03
CA HIS A 351 -12.69 -2.23 18.03
C HIS A 351 -11.76 -2.87 19.06
N ARG A 352 -11.73 -2.30 20.28
CA ARG A 352 -10.88 -2.72 21.40
C ARG A 352 -9.37 -2.49 21.22
N GLY A 353 -8.92 -1.83 20.14
CA GLY A 353 -7.52 -1.40 20.01
C GLY A 353 -7.22 -0.04 20.68
N TRP A 354 -6.02 0.47 20.42
CA TRP A 354 -5.47 1.65 21.10
C TRP A 354 -6.21 2.94 20.77
N SER A 355 -6.58 3.14 19.50
CA SER A 355 -7.28 4.32 19.00
C SER A 355 -8.79 4.10 18.92
N ARG A 356 -9.39 3.76 20.06
CA ARG A 356 -10.86 3.66 20.20
C ARG A 356 -11.44 4.82 20.97
N LEU A 357 -12.74 5.08 20.77
CA LEU A 357 -13.52 5.99 21.61
C LEU A 357 -13.82 5.34 22.97
N ASN A 358 -12.80 5.21 23.81
CA ASN A 358 -12.96 4.75 25.20
C ASN A 358 -13.44 5.91 26.10
N ARG A 359 -13.64 5.64 27.39
CA ARG A 359 -14.09 6.64 28.37
C ARG A 359 -13.17 7.87 28.44
N ALA A 360 -11.85 7.66 28.43
CA ALA A 360 -10.88 8.76 28.50
C ALA A 360 -10.90 9.59 27.21
N THR A 361 -10.92 8.96 26.04
CA THR A 361 -11.03 9.62 24.74
C THR A 361 -12.34 10.42 24.64
N ALA A 362 -13.47 9.83 25.05
CA ALA A 362 -14.77 10.51 25.05
C ALA A 362 -14.81 11.71 26.00
N ALA A 363 -14.20 11.60 27.19
CA ALA A 363 -14.10 12.71 28.14
C ALA A 363 -13.20 13.84 27.61
N GLN A 364 -12.08 13.51 26.96
CA GLN A 364 -11.22 14.49 26.29
C GLN A 364 -11.98 15.19 25.17
N PHE A 365 -12.65 14.44 24.30
CA PHE A 365 -13.48 14.98 23.23
C PHE A 365 -14.54 15.96 23.77
N GLN A 366 -15.31 15.54 24.78
CA GLN A 366 -16.33 16.37 25.41
C GLN A 366 -15.75 17.65 26.01
N THR A 367 -14.58 17.57 26.66
CA THR A 367 -13.89 18.72 27.25
C THR A 367 -13.43 19.70 26.18
N GLN A 368 -12.87 19.20 25.08
CA GLN A 368 -12.41 20.02 23.96
C GLN A 368 -13.56 20.65 23.18
N MET A 369 -14.65 19.93 22.94
CA MET A 369 -15.84 20.54 22.31
C MET A 369 -16.41 21.66 23.18
N ALA A 370 -16.47 21.45 24.50
CA ALA A 370 -16.92 22.48 25.43
C ALA A 370 -16.00 23.71 25.46
N SER A 371 -14.67 23.55 25.38
CA SER A 371 -13.74 24.68 25.32
C SER A 371 -13.82 25.46 24.01
N LEU A 372 -14.17 24.78 22.91
CA LEU A 372 -14.46 25.39 21.61
C LEU A 372 -15.87 26.01 21.53
N GLY A 373 -16.70 25.89 22.57
CA GLY A 373 -18.09 26.36 22.56
C GLY A 373 -19.00 25.59 21.59
N LYS A 374 -18.61 24.37 21.21
CA LYS A 374 -19.35 23.48 20.30
C LYS A 374 -20.00 22.35 21.10
N LEU A 375 -21.16 21.87 20.62
CA LEU A 375 -21.87 20.71 21.17
C LEU A 375 -22.10 20.75 22.71
N PRO A 376 -22.61 21.85 23.29
CA PRO A 376 -22.83 21.97 24.73
C PRO A 376 -23.77 20.89 25.30
N GLU A 377 -24.64 20.32 24.47
CA GLU A 377 -25.55 19.24 24.79
C GLU A 377 -24.86 17.93 25.15
N LEU A 378 -23.60 17.68 24.74
CA LEU A 378 -22.86 16.47 25.13
C LEU A 378 -22.71 16.33 26.65
N LYS A 379 -22.74 17.43 27.39
CA LYS A 379 -22.76 17.43 28.87
C LYS A 379 -24.12 17.05 29.45
N ARG A 380 -25.20 17.37 28.74
CA ARG A 380 -26.58 17.16 29.20
C ARG A 380 -27.12 15.81 28.77
N ASP A 381 -26.66 15.30 27.63
CA ASP A 381 -27.05 14.02 27.06
C ASP A 381 -25.82 13.16 26.75
N PRO A 382 -25.31 12.39 27.74
CA PRO A 382 -24.20 11.47 27.53
C PRO A 382 -24.53 10.31 26.58
N SER A 383 -25.80 10.10 26.22
CA SER A 383 -26.17 9.01 25.29
C SER A 383 -25.63 9.26 23.88
N LEU A 384 -25.45 10.53 23.50
CA LEU A 384 -24.85 10.93 22.23
C LEU A 384 -23.42 10.39 22.03
N LEU A 385 -22.68 10.19 23.12
CA LEU A 385 -21.31 9.65 23.11
C LEU A 385 -21.23 8.15 23.43
N ARG A 386 -22.27 7.57 24.04
CA ARG A 386 -22.25 6.16 24.46
C ARG A 386 -22.10 5.22 23.28
N ASP A 387 -22.82 5.52 22.21
CA ASP A 387 -22.85 4.71 20.99
C ASP A 387 -22.10 5.37 19.83
N ALA A 388 -21.39 6.49 20.11
CA ALA A 388 -20.58 7.16 19.12
C ALA A 388 -19.40 6.28 18.65
N VAL A 389 -18.94 6.54 17.43
CA VAL A 389 -17.79 5.84 16.84
C VAL A 389 -16.71 6.84 16.47
N MET A 390 -15.46 6.46 16.70
CA MET A 390 -14.29 7.18 16.21
C MET A 390 -13.77 6.50 14.95
N VAL A 391 -13.50 7.29 13.91
CA VAL A 391 -12.99 6.84 12.61
C VAL A 391 -11.69 7.58 12.33
N GLU A 392 -10.65 6.84 11.99
CA GLU A 392 -9.36 7.38 11.55
C GLU A 392 -9.36 7.50 10.03
N GLU A 393 -8.99 8.64 9.48
CA GLU A 393 -8.80 8.86 8.05
C GLU A 393 -7.30 8.97 7.73
N GLY A 394 -6.80 8.09 6.86
CA GLY A 394 -5.40 8.08 6.39
C GLY A 394 -4.43 7.39 7.35
N ASP A 395 -3.16 7.36 6.95
CA ASP A 395 -2.07 6.76 7.75
C ASP A 395 -1.44 7.74 8.74
N VAL A 396 -1.60 9.04 8.48
CA VAL A 396 -1.40 10.13 9.43
C VAL A 396 -2.80 10.57 9.83
N PRO A 397 -3.37 9.97 10.90
CA PRO A 397 -4.81 9.93 11.06
C PRO A 397 -5.41 11.30 11.35
N VAL A 398 -6.41 11.68 10.55
CA VAL A 398 -7.43 12.64 10.95
C VAL A 398 -8.53 11.87 11.70
N TYR A 399 -8.86 12.31 12.90
CA TYR A 399 -9.85 11.65 13.75
C TYR A 399 -11.22 12.29 13.59
N TRP A 400 -12.19 11.45 13.21
CA TRP A 400 -13.60 11.79 13.13
C TRP A 400 -14.36 11.15 14.28
N ILE A 401 -15.32 11.87 14.85
CA ILE A 401 -16.30 11.31 15.79
C ILE A 401 -17.68 11.38 15.15
N VAL A 402 -18.33 10.24 14.98
CA VAL A 402 -19.74 10.18 14.57
C VAL A 402 -20.60 9.89 15.79
N LEU A 403 -21.47 10.84 16.14
CA LEU A 403 -22.35 10.77 17.30
C LEU A 403 -23.54 9.85 17.03
N ALA A 404 -24.22 9.39 18.08
CA ALA A 404 -25.40 8.54 17.97
C ALA A 404 -26.56 9.17 17.16
N ASP A 405 -26.60 10.50 17.06
CA ASP A 405 -27.57 11.26 16.26
C ASP A 405 -27.10 11.55 14.82
N ARG A 406 -26.05 10.86 14.37
CA ARG A 406 -25.48 10.89 13.00
C ARG A 406 -24.70 12.15 12.62
N ARG A 407 -24.59 13.11 13.53
CA ARG A 407 -23.67 14.24 13.35
C ARG A 407 -22.23 13.73 13.36
N ALA A 408 -21.38 14.34 12.56
CA ALA A 408 -19.95 14.05 12.53
C ALA A 408 -19.14 15.24 12.98
N VAL A 409 -17.99 14.97 13.60
CA VAL A 409 -17.04 15.99 13.99
C VAL A 409 -15.67 15.61 13.46
N ARG A 410 -15.10 16.43 12.59
CA ARG A 410 -13.66 16.37 12.29
C ARG A 410 -12.94 16.96 13.49
N TRP A 411 -12.45 16.09 14.36
CA TRP A 411 -12.04 16.46 15.71
C TRP A 411 -10.64 17.06 15.72
N LYS A 412 -9.65 16.27 15.30
CA LYS A 412 -8.24 16.65 15.31
C LYS A 412 -7.42 15.75 14.39
N GLU A 413 -6.18 16.10 14.13
CA GLU A 413 -5.26 15.35 13.28
C GLU A 413 -3.94 15.13 14.01
N TYR A 414 -3.41 13.92 13.86
CA TYR A 414 -2.08 13.62 14.32
C TYR A 414 -1.08 14.52 13.61
N ALA A 415 -0.25 15.24 14.37
CA ALA A 415 0.68 16.20 13.80
C ALA A 415 2.11 15.98 14.31
N SER A 416 3.08 16.11 13.39
CA SER A 416 4.49 16.18 13.76
C SER A 416 4.83 17.53 14.42
N LYS A 417 5.99 17.64 15.08
CA LYS A 417 6.35 18.83 15.89
C LYS A 417 6.37 20.16 15.11
N ASP A 418 6.54 20.11 13.79
CA ASP A 418 6.82 21.29 12.96
C ASP A 418 5.63 21.76 12.09
N GLU A 419 4.48 21.08 12.18
CA GLU A 419 3.30 21.44 11.40
C GLU A 419 2.56 22.69 11.95
N PRO A 420 2.09 23.60 11.09
CA PRO A 420 1.32 24.77 11.52
C PRO A 420 -0.09 24.37 12.00
N GLY A 421 -0.55 24.94 13.10
CA GLY A 421 -1.93 24.74 13.59
C GLY A 421 -2.10 24.95 15.10
N THR A 422 -3.34 25.06 15.55
CA THR A 422 -3.66 25.13 16.98
C THR A 422 -3.45 23.77 17.61
N ARG A 423 -2.46 23.67 18.50
CA ARG A 423 -2.09 22.42 19.14
C ARG A 423 -3.02 22.04 20.28
N CYS A 424 -3.29 20.76 20.41
CA CYS A 424 -3.99 20.19 21.55
C CYS A 424 -3.40 18.84 21.97
N GLU A 425 -3.86 18.34 23.11
CA GLU A 425 -3.42 17.05 23.62
C GLU A 425 -3.72 15.92 22.65
N GLY A 426 -2.74 15.02 22.51
CA GLY A 426 -2.85 13.77 21.77
C GLY A 426 -4.02 12.89 22.25
N ILE A 427 -4.46 11.93 21.42
CA ILE A 427 -5.44 10.93 21.87
C ILE A 427 -4.83 10.10 23.01
N PRO A 428 -5.56 9.88 24.12
CA PRO A 428 -5.14 8.96 25.16
C PRO A 428 -5.06 7.53 24.59
N MET A 429 -3.84 7.00 24.41
CA MET A 429 -3.59 5.68 23.82
C MET A 429 -3.77 4.56 24.87
N GLY A 430 -4.96 4.41 25.45
CA GLY A 430 -5.20 3.42 26.52
C GLY A 430 -4.70 3.85 27.90
N GLU A 431 -4.89 2.99 28.91
CA GLU A 431 -4.67 3.32 30.33
C GLU A 431 -3.18 3.37 30.72
N ASP A 432 -2.30 2.68 29.98
CA ASP A 432 -0.88 2.53 30.32
C ASP A 432 0.08 3.20 29.31
N ALA A 433 -0.40 3.74 28.19
CA ALA A 433 0.49 4.43 27.27
C ALA A 433 0.71 5.86 27.73
N HIS A 434 1.94 6.17 28.12
CA HIS A 434 2.41 7.54 28.08
C HIS A 434 2.05 8.13 26.71
N THR A 435 1.38 9.29 26.70
CA THR A 435 1.28 10.12 25.50
C THR A 435 2.71 10.38 25.04
N TYR A 436 3.22 9.60 24.09
CA TYR A 436 4.49 9.88 23.43
C TYR A 436 4.40 11.32 22.97
N GLY A 437 5.17 12.23 23.59
CA GLY A 437 4.94 13.68 23.63
C GLY A 437 4.69 14.36 22.27
N LYS A 438 3.49 14.16 21.73
CA LYS A 438 3.02 14.57 20.42
C LYS A 438 1.70 15.28 20.63
N THR A 439 1.64 16.50 20.13
CA THR A 439 0.45 17.34 20.16
C THR A 439 -0.27 17.21 18.81
N ASP A 440 -1.57 16.98 18.86
CA ASP A 440 -2.41 16.96 17.67
C ASP A 440 -2.72 18.40 17.22
N ILE A 441 -3.12 18.57 15.96
CA ILE A 441 -3.76 19.81 15.48
C ILE A 441 -5.26 19.69 15.71
N CYS A 442 -5.83 20.63 16.45
CA CYS A 442 -7.25 20.66 16.77
C CYS A 442 -8.07 21.36 15.68
N TYR A 443 -9.21 20.76 15.31
CA TYR A 443 -10.18 21.31 14.37
C TYR A 443 -11.50 21.67 15.05
N GLY A 444 -12.27 20.67 15.46
CA GLY A 444 -13.62 20.85 16.01
C GLY A 444 -14.68 21.28 14.98
N THR A 445 -14.49 20.93 13.70
CA THR A 445 -15.51 21.19 12.66
C THR A 445 -16.67 20.22 12.85
N VAL A 446 -17.87 20.77 13.07
CA VAL A 446 -19.10 19.99 13.31
C VAL A 446 -19.92 19.97 12.03
N PHE A 447 -20.37 18.78 11.65
CA PHE A 447 -21.29 18.52 10.56
C PHE A 447 -22.62 18.04 11.16
N ASP A 448 -23.72 18.63 10.71
CA ASP A 448 -25.05 18.19 11.11
C ASP A 448 -25.41 16.81 10.51
N ALA A 449 -26.60 16.29 10.85
CA ALA A 449 -27.06 14.99 10.37
C ALA A 449 -27.32 14.95 8.85
N ASP A 450 -27.42 16.12 8.20
CA ASP A 450 -27.54 16.27 6.75
C ASP A 450 -26.17 16.50 6.07
N GLY A 451 -25.09 16.57 6.86
CA GLY A 451 -23.71 16.77 6.39
C GLY A 451 -23.29 18.22 6.19
N LYS A 452 -24.04 19.22 6.68
CA LYS A 452 -23.68 20.64 6.55
C LYS A 452 -22.86 21.12 7.74
N VAL A 453 -21.91 22.01 7.48
CA VAL A 453 -21.03 22.60 8.51
C VAL A 453 -21.83 23.55 9.41
N GLN A 454 -21.64 23.46 10.74
CA GLN A 454 -22.28 24.30 11.77
C GLN A 454 -21.36 25.35 12.41
#